data_AF-A0A6G0HTW1-F1
#
_entry.id   AF-A0A6G0HTW1-F1
#
_cell.length_a   1.000
_cell.length_b   1.000
_cell.length_c   1.000
_cell.angle_alpha   90.00
_cell.angle_beta   90.00
_cell.angle_gamma   90.00
#
_symmetry.space_group_name_H-M   'P 1'
#
loop_
_entity.id
_entity.type
_entity.pdbx_description
1 polymer ?
#
loop_
_entity_poly.entity_id
_entity_poly.type
_entity_poly.pdbx_seq_one_letter_code
_entity_poly.pdbx_strand_id
1 'polypeptide(L)'
;MKSYLHLLVSLLASPLSFLFEGGGTGSQQTILHEEQWKMPALPALLLSIYVVVVLLLTMAPLSFSQANTLSAVRMAAILDDQSVCGHGERLALALARENINSLMAETSQARVEVDVYELQKDSQYDTTDTMCQILPKGVVSVIGPASSPASGSTISHICGEKEIPHVKIGPEETPKLPYLRFASVTLYPSNEDLSLAIGSILRSFGYPTASLVCAKAECLLRLEELVHRFLISRETLSVRMLDDSLDPTPLLKEI
;
A
#
# COMPACT_ATOMS: atom_id res chain seq x y z
N MET A 1 -8.13 -15.73 2.67
CA MET A 1 -6.68 -15.80 2.97
C MET A 1 -6.32 -16.26 4.38
N LYS A 2 -7.14 -16.04 5.44
CA LYS A 2 -6.83 -16.52 6.80
C LYS A 2 -6.98 -18.04 7.05
N SER A 3 -7.61 -18.80 6.14
CA SER A 3 -7.82 -20.25 6.34
C SER A 3 -6.61 -21.12 5.98
N TYR A 4 -5.65 -20.61 5.20
CA TYR A 4 -4.46 -21.37 4.79
C TYR A 4 -3.32 -21.33 5.83
N LEU A 5 -3.26 -20.28 6.65
CA LEU A 5 -2.19 -20.13 7.64
C LEU A 5 -2.38 -21.09 8.85
N HIS A 6 -3.64 -21.40 9.20
CA HIS A 6 -3.93 -22.37 10.26
C HIS A 6 -3.55 -23.82 9.86
N LEU A 7 -3.69 -24.17 8.58
CA LEU A 7 -3.32 -25.50 8.08
C LEU A 7 -1.79 -25.67 8.05
N LEU A 8 -1.03 -24.60 7.79
CA LEU A 8 0.43 -24.65 7.72
C LEU A 8 1.09 -24.80 9.10
N VAL A 9 0.52 -24.19 10.14
CA VAL A 9 1.02 -24.30 11.52
C VAL A 9 0.73 -25.68 12.12
N SER A 10 -0.39 -26.31 11.76
CA SER A 10 -0.72 -27.67 12.20
C SER A 10 0.12 -28.77 11.53
N LEU A 11 0.69 -28.51 10.34
CA LEU A 11 1.55 -29.48 9.65
C LEU A 11 3.05 -29.37 10.00
N LEU A 12 3.49 -28.27 10.60
CA LEU A 12 4.88 -28.08 11.03
C LEU A 12 5.15 -28.51 12.48
N ALA A 13 4.11 -28.89 13.23
CA ALA A 13 4.23 -29.41 14.59
C ALA A 13 4.01 -30.94 14.61
N SER A 14 5.11 -31.69 14.51
CA SER A 14 5.27 -33.16 14.73
C SER A 14 5.07 -34.03 13.48
N PRO A 15 6.03 -34.94 13.16
CA PRO A 15 6.42 -36.01 14.07
C PRO A 15 7.93 -36.29 14.11
N LEU A 16 8.55 -36.13 15.28
CA LEU A 16 9.85 -36.74 15.56
C LEU A 16 9.88 -37.17 17.03
N SER A 17 9.10 -38.18 17.34
CA SER A 17 9.16 -38.94 18.59
C SER A 17 8.41 -40.23 18.34
N PHE A 18 9.10 -41.28 17.89
CA PHE A 18 8.78 -42.68 18.22
C PHE A 18 9.80 -43.59 17.52
N LEU A 19 11.00 -43.68 18.10
CA LEU A 19 11.82 -44.88 17.99
C LEU A 19 12.73 -44.96 19.24
N PHE A 20 12.60 -46.07 19.97
CA PHE A 20 13.51 -46.61 20.99
C PHE A 20 13.67 -45.89 22.35
N GLU A 21 13.00 -46.42 23.38
CA GLU A 21 13.71 -47.01 24.53
C GLU A 21 12.82 -48.08 25.20
N GLY A 22 13.40 -49.25 25.44
CA GLY A 22 12.77 -50.39 26.09
C GLY A 22 13.01 -50.42 27.59
N GLY A 23 12.24 -51.26 28.30
CA GLY A 23 12.53 -51.64 29.68
C GLY A 23 11.30 -51.54 30.59
N GLY A 24 10.48 -52.59 30.60
CA GLY A 24 9.47 -52.81 31.63
C GLY A 24 10.04 -53.58 32.80
N THR A 25 9.63 -53.22 34.03
CA THR A 25 9.59 -54.13 35.18
C THR A 25 8.26 -54.01 35.89
N GLY A 26 7.52 -55.13 35.93
CA GLY A 26 6.74 -55.57 37.08
C GLY A 26 5.33 -55.00 37.30
N SER A 27 4.31 -55.76 36.87
CA SER A 27 3.34 -56.45 37.75
C SER A 27 1.89 -56.46 37.24
N GLN A 28 1.28 -57.64 37.41
CA GLN A 28 -0.16 -57.94 37.52
C GLN A 28 -1.05 -58.02 36.25
N GLN A 29 -0.97 -59.19 35.61
CA GLN A 29 -2.04 -60.22 35.52
C GLN A 29 -3.51 -59.78 35.46
N THR A 30 -4.17 -59.96 34.30
CA THR A 30 -5.46 -60.68 34.23
C THR A 30 -5.79 -61.15 32.81
N ILE A 31 -6.47 -62.29 32.77
CA ILE A 31 -6.78 -63.21 31.68
C ILE A 31 -7.95 -62.68 30.82
N LEU A 32 -7.94 -62.89 29.50
CA LEU A 32 -9.00 -63.62 28.77
C LEU A 32 -8.79 -63.67 27.24
N HIS A 33 -8.89 -64.90 26.74
CA HIS A 33 -9.48 -65.35 25.48
C HIS A 33 -8.72 -65.20 24.15
N GLU A 34 -8.21 -66.35 23.72
CA GLU A 34 -8.24 -66.91 22.37
C GLU A 34 -9.38 -66.35 21.50
N GLU A 35 -9.06 -65.88 20.30
CA GLU A 35 -9.63 -66.41 19.06
C GLU A 35 -8.83 -65.93 17.85
N GLN A 36 -8.62 -66.89 16.97
CA GLN A 36 -7.66 -66.92 15.90
C GLN A 36 -8.37 -66.62 14.58
N TRP A 37 -8.17 -65.45 13.98
CA TRP A 37 -8.40 -65.28 12.54
C TRP A 37 -7.30 -64.47 11.85
N LYS A 38 -6.61 -65.19 10.97
CA LYS A 38 -5.54 -64.75 10.10
C LYS A 38 -6.13 -64.15 8.83
N MET A 39 -5.81 -62.90 8.52
CA MET A 39 -5.90 -62.35 7.16
C MET A 39 -4.65 -61.52 6.86
N PRO A 40 -3.69 -62.04 6.06
CA PRO A 40 -2.45 -61.35 5.74
C PRO A 40 -2.63 -60.58 4.43
N ALA A 41 -3.35 -59.46 4.43
CA ALA A 41 -3.48 -58.66 3.20
C ALA A 41 -3.72 -57.17 3.39
N LEU A 42 -4.14 -56.74 4.59
CA LEU A 42 -4.43 -55.33 4.86
C LEU A 42 -3.21 -54.41 4.98
N PRO A 43 -2.02 -54.81 5.50
CA PRO A 43 -0.91 -53.87 5.64
C PRO A 43 -0.23 -53.56 4.30
N ALA A 44 -0.29 -54.48 3.32
CA ALA A 44 0.36 -54.31 2.02
C ALA A 44 -0.36 -53.28 1.13
N LEU A 45 -1.70 -53.23 1.20
CA LEU A 45 -2.50 -52.24 0.47
C LEU A 45 -2.35 -50.83 1.04
N LEU A 46 -2.28 -50.70 2.37
CA LEU A 46 -2.02 -49.40 2.99
C LEU A 46 -0.62 -48.88 2.69
N LEU A 47 0.40 -49.77 2.71
CA LEU A 47 1.76 -49.42 2.29
C LEU A 47 1.82 -49.05 0.81
N SER A 48 1.12 -49.76 -0.08
CA SER A 48 1.12 -49.41 -1.51
C SER A 48 0.41 -48.08 -1.77
N ILE A 49 -0.71 -47.80 -1.09
CA ILE A 49 -1.40 -46.52 -1.17
C ILE A 49 -0.51 -45.40 -0.62
N TYR A 50 0.18 -45.63 0.50
CA TYR A 50 1.09 -44.64 1.08
C TYR A 50 2.28 -44.35 0.15
N VAL A 51 2.88 -45.39 -0.43
CA VAL A 51 3.98 -45.25 -1.40
C VAL A 51 3.49 -44.52 -2.67
N VAL A 52 2.28 -44.81 -3.16
CA VAL A 52 1.70 -44.13 -4.33
C VAL A 52 1.40 -42.66 -4.00
N VAL A 53 0.87 -42.34 -2.82
CA VAL A 53 0.62 -40.95 -2.39
C VAL A 53 1.93 -40.18 -2.20
N VAL A 54 2.96 -40.78 -1.60
CA VAL A 54 4.29 -40.18 -1.49
C VAL A 54 4.94 -40.00 -2.86
N LEU A 55 4.78 -40.96 -3.78
CA LEU A 55 5.26 -40.83 -5.15
C LEU A 55 4.51 -39.73 -5.92
N LEU A 56 3.19 -39.60 -5.72
CA LEU A 56 2.39 -38.50 -6.29
C LEU A 56 2.77 -37.14 -5.70
N LEU A 57 3.10 -37.07 -4.41
CA LEU A 57 3.56 -35.84 -3.75
C LEU A 57 4.99 -35.45 -4.16
N THR A 58 5.84 -36.41 -4.53
CA THR A 58 7.22 -36.16 -5.00
C THR A 58 7.29 -35.90 -6.52
N MET A 59 6.34 -36.42 -7.28
CA MET A 59 6.22 -36.22 -8.74
C MET A 59 5.25 -35.10 -9.13
N ALA A 60 4.47 -34.57 -8.20
CA ALA A 60 3.88 -33.26 -8.40
C ALA A 60 5.04 -32.30 -8.58
N PRO A 61 5.25 -31.70 -9.77
CA PRO A 61 6.07 -30.52 -9.80
C PRO A 61 5.39 -29.58 -8.81
N LEU A 62 6.04 -29.35 -7.69
CA LEU A 62 6.05 -28.02 -7.11
C LEU A 62 6.56 -27.15 -8.26
N SER A 63 5.63 -26.77 -9.14
CA SER A 63 5.60 -25.49 -9.80
C SER A 63 5.43 -24.47 -8.68
N PHE A 64 6.39 -24.46 -7.75
CA PHE A 64 6.94 -23.25 -7.21
C PHE A 64 7.35 -22.52 -8.46
N SER A 65 6.40 -21.75 -9.00
CA SER A 65 6.59 -20.87 -10.13
C SER A 65 7.93 -20.24 -9.84
N GLN A 66 8.93 -20.60 -10.64
CA GLN A 66 10.26 -20.05 -10.58
C GLN A 66 10.00 -18.57 -10.42
N ALA A 67 10.25 -18.03 -9.21
CA ALA A 67 9.96 -16.65 -8.93
C ALA A 67 10.78 -15.94 -10.00
N ASN A 68 10.10 -15.40 -11.01
CA ASN A 68 10.76 -14.70 -12.09
C ASN A 68 11.61 -13.70 -11.36
N THR A 69 12.93 -13.91 -11.36
CA THR A 69 13.87 -12.96 -10.82
C THR A 69 13.59 -11.73 -11.67
N LEU A 70 12.83 -10.78 -11.12
CA LEU A 70 12.43 -9.58 -11.83
C LEU A 70 13.73 -8.93 -12.27
N SER A 71 14.04 -9.05 -13.56
CA SER A 71 15.29 -8.52 -14.13
C SER A 71 15.34 -7.00 -13.95
N ALA A 72 14.16 -6.37 -13.93
CA ALA A 72 13.95 -4.98 -13.58
C ALA A 72 12.66 -4.79 -12.76
N VAL A 73 12.71 -3.88 -11.79
CA VAL A 73 11.56 -3.36 -11.06
C VAL A 73 11.06 -2.12 -11.79
N ARG A 74 9.89 -2.22 -12.41
CA ARG A 74 9.31 -1.13 -13.20
C ARG A 74 8.23 -0.39 -12.42
N MET A 75 8.35 0.93 -12.32
CA MET A 75 7.34 1.82 -11.76
C MET A 75 6.81 2.74 -12.86
N ALA A 76 5.59 3.23 -12.72
CA ALA A 76 5.08 4.33 -13.52
C ALA A 76 5.04 5.61 -12.69
N ALA A 77 5.35 6.74 -13.32
CA ALA A 77 5.15 8.06 -12.74
C ALA A 77 4.27 8.89 -13.67
N ILE A 78 3.23 9.49 -13.12
CA ILE A 78 2.31 10.38 -13.82
C ILE A 78 2.61 11.80 -13.35
N LEU A 79 3.04 12.65 -14.28
CA LEU A 79 3.40 14.04 -14.04
C LEU A 79 2.34 14.95 -14.64
N ASP A 80 2.00 16.03 -13.94
CA ASP A 80 0.96 16.98 -14.34
C ASP A 80 1.51 18.41 -14.45
N ASP A 81 2.75 18.51 -14.92
CA ASP A 81 3.48 19.76 -15.01
C ASP A 81 3.15 20.53 -16.30
N GLN A 82 2.26 21.52 -16.18
CA GLN A 82 1.91 22.44 -17.27
C GLN A 82 2.75 23.73 -17.26
N SER A 83 3.72 23.85 -16.34
CA SER A 83 4.47 25.09 -16.18
C SER A 83 5.58 25.22 -17.23
N VAL A 84 5.87 26.46 -17.67
CA VAL A 84 6.89 26.73 -18.70
C VAL A 84 8.30 26.34 -18.24
N CYS A 85 8.60 26.53 -16.95
CA CYS A 85 9.92 26.24 -16.37
C CYS A 85 10.03 24.82 -15.80
N GLY A 86 8.91 24.12 -15.68
CA GLY A 86 8.81 22.83 -15.02
C GLY A 86 9.02 22.89 -13.50
N HIS A 87 8.40 21.96 -12.77
CA HIS A 87 8.57 21.76 -11.32
C HIS A 87 9.77 20.83 -11.00
N GLY A 88 10.40 20.25 -12.02
CA GLY A 88 11.58 19.40 -11.86
C GLY A 88 11.25 17.96 -11.43
N GLU A 89 9.99 17.54 -11.43
CA GLU A 89 9.56 16.20 -11.02
C GLU A 89 10.22 15.09 -11.85
N ARG A 90 10.28 15.29 -13.17
CA ARG A 90 10.96 14.37 -14.10
C ARG A 90 12.45 14.23 -13.80
N LEU A 91 13.10 15.34 -13.46
CA LEU A 91 14.51 15.35 -13.08
C LEU A 91 14.71 14.65 -11.73
N ALA A 92 13.88 14.93 -10.74
CA ALA A 92 13.93 14.29 -9.42
C ALA A 92 13.80 12.76 -9.53
N LEU A 93 12.89 12.27 -10.38
CA LEU A 93 12.74 10.84 -10.65
C LEU A 93 13.98 10.24 -11.33
N ALA A 94 14.58 10.96 -12.29
CA ALA A 94 15.79 10.50 -12.96
C ALA A 94 16.98 10.39 -11.98
N LEU A 95 17.16 11.40 -11.12
CA LEU A 95 18.21 11.41 -10.09
C LEU A 95 18.00 10.30 -9.06
N ALA A 96 16.76 10.09 -8.60
CA ALA A 96 16.43 9.01 -7.68
C ALA A 96 16.72 7.63 -8.31
N ARG A 97 16.32 7.43 -9.57
CA ARG A 97 16.58 6.20 -10.33
C ARG A 97 18.08 5.95 -10.47
N GLU A 98 18.87 6.96 -10.81
CA GLU A 98 20.31 6.83 -10.99
C GLU A 98 21.00 6.47 -9.67
N ASN A 99 20.67 7.20 -8.60
CA ASN A 99 21.22 6.97 -7.26
C ASN A 99 20.86 5.57 -6.71
N ILE A 100 19.63 5.11 -6.91
CA ILE A 100 19.24 3.76 -6.47
C ILE A 100 19.99 2.72 -7.31
N ASN A 101 20.04 2.88 -8.64
CA ASN A 101 20.72 1.92 -9.50
C ASN A 101 22.23 1.84 -9.26
N SER A 102 22.89 2.94 -8.88
CA SER A 102 24.31 2.89 -8.50
C SER A 102 24.52 2.05 -7.24
N LEU A 103 23.62 2.12 -6.25
CA LEU A 103 23.67 1.30 -5.05
C LEU A 103 23.34 -0.17 -5.34
N MET A 104 22.34 -0.45 -6.20
CA MET A 104 21.94 -1.82 -6.53
C MET A 104 23.00 -2.57 -7.36
N ALA A 105 23.83 -1.85 -8.11
CA ALA A 105 24.94 -2.42 -8.87
C ALA A 105 25.99 -3.06 -7.93
N GLU A 106 26.13 -2.54 -6.71
CA GLU A 106 27.03 -3.11 -5.69
C GLU A 106 26.44 -4.40 -5.08
N THR A 107 25.11 -4.52 -5.00
CA THR A 107 24.40 -5.61 -4.31
C THR A 107 23.83 -6.69 -5.23
N SER A 108 24.04 -6.62 -6.55
CA SER A 108 23.47 -7.55 -7.56
C SER A 108 21.93 -7.66 -7.54
N GLN A 109 21.25 -6.57 -7.16
CA GLN A 109 19.78 -6.50 -7.11
C GLN A 109 19.18 -6.05 -8.44
N ALA A 110 17.86 -6.26 -8.60
CA ALA A 110 17.11 -5.88 -9.80
C ALA A 110 17.21 -4.37 -10.10
N ARG A 111 17.33 -4.01 -11.38
CA ARG A 111 17.45 -2.60 -11.81
C ARG A 111 16.10 -1.88 -11.70
N VAL A 112 16.11 -0.63 -11.29
CA VAL A 112 14.89 0.21 -11.22
C VAL A 112 14.68 0.97 -12.53
N GLU A 113 13.47 0.85 -13.07
CA GLU A 113 12.98 1.58 -14.24
C GLU A 113 11.74 2.40 -13.85
N VAL A 114 11.68 3.64 -14.32
CA VAL A 114 10.53 4.53 -14.12
C VAL A 114 10.02 4.98 -15.48
N ASP A 115 8.83 4.54 -15.84
CA ASP A 115 8.12 4.96 -17.04
C ASP A 115 7.34 6.24 -16.73
N VAL A 116 7.67 7.33 -17.41
CA VAL A 116 7.08 8.66 -17.19
C VAL A 116 5.94 8.89 -18.17
N TYR A 117 4.81 9.37 -17.66
CA TYR A 117 3.62 9.76 -18.39
C TYR A 117 3.25 11.19 -18.02
N GLU A 118 2.78 11.97 -18.99
CA GLU A 118 2.45 13.39 -18.79
C GLU A 118 0.95 13.58 -18.98
N LEU A 119 0.29 14.15 -17.98
CA LEU A 119 -1.11 14.57 -18.02
C LEU A 119 -1.20 16.03 -18.45
N GLN A 120 -2.01 16.28 -19.47
CA GLN A 120 -2.23 17.62 -20.01
C GLN A 120 -3.24 18.44 -19.19
N LYS A 121 -4.16 17.78 -18.48
CA LYS A 121 -5.26 18.40 -17.72
C LYS A 121 -5.66 17.51 -16.55
N ASP A 122 -6.21 18.14 -15.51
CA ASP A 122 -6.86 17.40 -14.43
C ASP A 122 -8.23 16.88 -14.91
N SER A 123 -8.20 15.72 -15.57
CA SER A 123 -9.33 15.11 -16.26
C SER A 123 -9.38 13.62 -15.94
N GLN A 124 -10.53 13.16 -15.46
CA GLN A 124 -10.75 11.75 -15.15
C GLN A 124 -10.64 10.86 -16.40
N TYR A 125 -11.04 11.39 -17.57
CA TYR A 125 -10.98 10.65 -18.83
C TYR A 125 -9.54 10.42 -19.29
N ASP A 126 -8.74 11.47 -19.39
CA ASP A 126 -7.34 11.40 -19.85
C ASP A 126 -6.49 10.56 -18.88
N THR A 127 -6.79 10.66 -17.59
CA THR A 127 -6.16 9.84 -16.54
C THR A 127 -6.49 8.37 -16.68
N THR A 128 -7.74 8.03 -17.00
CA THR A 128 -8.18 6.65 -17.20
C THR A 128 -7.52 6.04 -18.43
N ASP A 129 -7.40 6.80 -19.53
CA ASP A 129 -6.70 6.35 -20.74
C ASP A 129 -5.22 6.08 -20.44
N THR A 130 -4.54 7.02 -19.77
CA THR A 130 -3.14 6.88 -19.36
C THR A 130 -2.94 5.63 -18.49
N MET A 131 -3.83 5.37 -17.53
CA MET A 131 -3.77 4.17 -16.71
C MET A 131 -3.97 2.89 -17.52
N CYS A 132 -4.86 2.89 -18.52
CA CYS A 132 -5.02 1.75 -19.42
C CYS A 132 -3.74 1.45 -20.22
N GLN A 133 -2.90 2.44 -20.49
CA GLN A 133 -1.58 2.26 -21.12
C GLN A 133 -0.51 1.78 -20.13
N ILE A 134 -0.64 2.09 -18.84
CA ILE A 134 0.31 1.70 -17.78
C ILE A 134 0.11 0.24 -17.38
N LEU A 135 -1.14 -0.19 -17.14
CA LEU A 135 -1.44 -1.50 -16.56
C LEU A 135 -0.84 -2.70 -17.31
N PRO A 136 -0.87 -2.75 -18.67
CA PRO A 136 -0.29 -3.87 -19.42
C PRO A 136 1.23 -4.00 -19.30
N LYS A 137 1.92 -2.94 -18.86
CA LYS A 137 3.39 -2.94 -18.70
C LYS A 137 3.88 -3.67 -17.44
N GLY A 138 2.98 -4.11 -16.56
CA GLY A 138 3.33 -4.85 -15.36
C GLY A 138 4.13 -4.04 -14.34
N VAL A 139 3.66 -2.81 -14.05
CA VAL A 139 4.32 -1.93 -13.08
C VAL A 139 4.06 -2.38 -11.64
N VAL A 140 5.05 -2.21 -10.76
CA VAL A 140 4.96 -2.56 -9.34
C VAL A 140 4.31 -1.46 -8.50
N SER A 141 4.26 -0.24 -9.02
CA SER A 141 3.66 0.92 -8.35
C SER A 141 3.44 2.06 -9.35
N VAL A 142 2.48 2.92 -9.04
CA VAL A 142 2.21 4.18 -9.75
C VAL A 142 2.46 5.35 -8.81
N ILE A 143 3.19 6.36 -9.25
CA ILE A 143 3.55 7.57 -8.49
C ILE A 143 2.85 8.78 -9.13
N GLY A 144 2.30 9.68 -8.31
CA GLY A 144 1.69 10.94 -8.78
C GLY A 144 0.22 10.82 -9.19
N PRO A 145 -0.40 11.91 -9.68
CA PRO A 145 0.15 13.25 -9.91
C PRO A 145 0.32 14.08 -8.62
N ALA A 146 0.99 15.23 -8.74
CA ALA A 146 1.27 16.12 -7.61
C ALA A 146 0.27 17.27 -7.48
N SER A 147 -0.23 17.80 -8.59
CA SER A 147 -1.04 19.04 -8.61
C SER A 147 -2.48 18.85 -9.09
N SER A 148 -2.88 17.61 -9.42
CA SER A 148 -4.17 17.24 -10.03
C SER A 148 -4.95 16.28 -9.13
N PRO A 149 -5.69 16.80 -8.13
CA PRO A 149 -6.34 15.98 -7.10
C PRO A 149 -7.40 15.03 -7.67
N ALA A 150 -8.18 15.46 -8.67
CA ALA A 150 -9.23 14.63 -9.26
C ALA A 150 -8.62 13.41 -9.99
N SER A 151 -7.57 13.65 -10.76
CA SER A 151 -6.78 12.60 -11.43
C SER A 151 -6.15 11.64 -10.42
N GLY A 152 -5.57 12.17 -9.34
CA GLY A 152 -5.01 11.35 -8.24
C GLY A 152 -6.04 10.45 -7.55
N SER A 153 -7.29 10.91 -7.42
CA SER A 153 -8.39 10.09 -6.92
C SER A 153 -8.73 8.94 -7.88
N THR A 154 -8.86 9.22 -9.18
CA THR A 154 -9.10 8.19 -10.22
C THR A 154 -7.98 7.14 -10.24
N ILE A 155 -6.72 7.55 -10.18
CA ILE A 155 -5.57 6.62 -10.12
C ILE A 155 -5.64 5.74 -8.87
N SER A 156 -5.95 6.33 -7.71
CA SER A 156 -6.11 5.58 -6.45
C SER A 156 -7.16 4.49 -6.56
N HIS A 157 -8.29 4.81 -7.19
CA HIS A 157 -9.38 3.86 -7.37
C HIS A 157 -8.98 2.70 -8.29
N ILE A 158 -8.39 2.99 -9.45
CA ILE A 158 -7.92 1.97 -10.40
C ILE A 158 -6.84 1.09 -9.76
N CYS A 159 -5.89 1.71 -9.06
CA CYS A 159 -4.82 1.02 -8.34
C CYS A 159 -5.35 0.11 -7.23
N GLY A 160 -6.37 0.57 -6.47
CA GLY A 160 -7.06 -0.23 -5.46
C GLY A 160 -7.75 -1.48 -6.05
N GLU A 161 -8.35 -1.35 -7.23
CA GLU A 161 -9.00 -2.48 -7.92
C GLU A 161 -8.02 -3.46 -8.56
N LYS A 162 -6.87 -2.96 -9.02
CA LYS A 162 -5.80 -3.78 -9.61
C LYS A 162 -4.79 -4.31 -8.59
N GLU A 163 -4.94 -3.95 -7.32
CA GLU A 163 -4.02 -4.28 -6.23
C GLU A 163 -2.58 -3.80 -6.50
N ILE A 164 -2.45 -2.66 -7.19
CA ILE A 164 -1.17 -1.99 -7.47
C ILE A 164 -1.02 -0.84 -6.47
N PRO A 165 0.11 -0.72 -5.75
CA PRO A 165 0.37 0.41 -4.85
C PRO A 165 0.41 1.76 -5.58
N HIS A 166 -0.41 2.71 -5.15
CA HIS A 166 -0.39 4.11 -5.55
C HIS A 166 0.37 4.96 -4.51
N VAL A 167 1.46 5.60 -4.92
CA VAL A 167 2.25 6.53 -4.11
C VAL A 167 1.81 7.96 -4.42
N LYS A 168 1.01 8.52 -3.51
CA LYS A 168 0.51 9.90 -3.58
C LYS A 168 1.61 10.88 -3.17
N ILE A 169 1.81 11.91 -3.97
CA ILE A 169 2.77 12.99 -3.71
C ILE A 169 2.12 14.38 -3.68
N GLY A 170 0.79 14.45 -3.85
CA GLY A 170 0.01 15.67 -3.92
C GLY A 170 -1.11 15.76 -2.87
N PRO A 171 -1.83 16.89 -2.83
CA PRO A 171 -3.04 17.06 -2.04
C PRO A 171 -4.07 15.96 -2.29
N GLU A 172 -4.76 15.52 -1.25
CA GLU A 172 -5.92 14.63 -1.39
C GLU A 172 -7.21 15.46 -1.58
N GLU A 173 -8.01 15.15 -2.60
CA GLU A 173 -9.22 15.89 -2.94
C GLU A 173 -10.36 15.69 -1.91
N THR A 174 -10.44 14.51 -1.30
CA THR A 174 -11.49 14.18 -0.32
C THR A 174 -10.99 13.27 0.80
N PRO A 175 -11.46 13.44 2.05
CA PRO A 175 -11.17 12.51 3.13
C PRO A 175 -11.70 11.13 2.78
N LYS A 176 -10.84 10.11 2.98
CA LYS A 176 -11.05 8.74 2.53
C LYS A 176 -12.40 8.19 2.97
N LEU A 177 -13.21 7.75 2.01
CA LEU A 177 -14.29 6.81 2.31
C LEU A 177 -13.65 5.54 2.90
N PRO A 178 -14.14 5.02 4.04
CA PRO A 178 -13.54 3.87 4.74
C PRO A 178 -13.58 2.55 3.95
N TYR A 179 -14.14 2.56 2.73
CA TYR A 179 -14.33 1.39 1.87
C TYR A 179 -13.36 1.30 0.69
N LEU A 180 -12.46 2.27 0.50
CA LEU A 180 -11.44 2.18 -0.55
C LEU A 180 -10.40 1.11 -0.18
N ARG A 181 -10.16 0.14 -1.06
CA ARG A 181 -9.13 -0.89 -0.85
C ARG A 181 -7.78 -0.21 -0.62
N PHE A 182 -7.11 -0.61 0.47
CA PHE A 182 -5.85 -0.04 0.92
C PHE A 182 -4.68 -0.46 0.00
N ALA A 183 -4.57 0.18 -1.16
CA ALA A 183 -3.42 0.09 -2.04
C ALA A 183 -2.82 1.48 -2.31
N SER A 184 -2.81 2.37 -1.31
CA SER A 184 -2.15 3.67 -1.45
C SER A 184 -1.38 4.10 -0.20
N VAL A 185 -0.28 4.81 -0.45
CA VAL A 185 0.56 5.46 0.55
C VAL A 185 0.71 6.92 0.14
N THR A 186 0.73 7.85 1.09
CA THR A 186 0.96 9.27 0.81
C THR A 186 2.28 9.71 1.40
N LEU A 187 3.07 10.42 0.60
CA LEU A 187 4.26 11.16 1.05
C LEU A 187 3.92 12.63 1.33
N TYR A 188 2.73 13.07 0.91
CA TYR A 188 2.21 14.41 1.20
C TYR A 188 1.62 14.45 2.62
N PRO A 189 1.87 15.51 3.41
CA PRO A 189 1.36 15.63 4.78
C PRO A 189 -0.17 15.60 4.84
N SER A 190 -0.73 15.01 5.89
CA SER A 190 -2.19 14.95 6.03
C SER A 190 -2.78 16.33 6.35
N ASN A 191 -4.08 16.51 6.06
CA ASN A 191 -4.81 17.74 6.37
C ASN A 191 -4.87 17.98 7.90
N GLU A 192 -4.93 16.91 8.70
CA GLU A 192 -4.88 16.98 10.16
C GLU A 192 -3.50 17.47 10.64
N ASP A 193 -2.41 16.89 10.14
CA ASP A 193 -1.04 17.29 10.50
C ASP A 193 -0.79 18.77 10.17
N LEU A 194 -1.27 19.23 9.01
CA LEU A 194 -1.17 20.62 8.60
C LEU A 194 -1.95 21.55 9.54
N SER A 195 -3.18 21.16 9.90
CA SER A 195 -4.02 21.92 10.84
C SER A 195 -3.38 22.03 12.23
N LEU A 196 -2.81 20.93 12.73
CA LEU A 196 -2.11 20.88 14.01
C LEU A 196 -0.85 21.74 14.00
N ALA A 197 -0.07 21.69 12.92
CA ALA A 197 1.14 22.49 12.77
C ALA A 197 0.82 24.00 12.80
N ILE A 198 -0.20 24.44 12.05
CA ILE A 198 -0.64 25.85 12.04
C ILE A 198 -1.19 26.24 13.42
N GLY A 199 -1.99 25.39 14.05
CA GLY A 199 -2.50 25.62 15.40
C GLY A 199 -1.37 25.75 16.45
N SER A 200 -0.29 25.00 16.30
CA SER A 200 0.91 25.11 17.15
C SER A 200 1.62 26.45 16.98
N ILE A 201 1.70 26.97 15.74
CA ILE A 201 2.24 28.30 15.45
C ILE A 201 1.35 29.39 16.07
N LEU A 202 0.02 29.30 15.93
CA LEU A 202 -0.88 30.29 16.53
C LEU A 202 -0.81 30.26 18.07
N ARG A 203 -0.65 29.07 18.65
CA ARG A 203 -0.42 28.91 20.10
C ARG A 203 0.86 29.58 20.56
N SER A 204 1.96 29.48 19.80
CA SER A 204 3.23 30.11 20.19
C SER A 204 3.15 31.64 20.16
N PHE A 205 2.25 32.21 19.37
CA PHE A 205 1.92 33.64 19.38
C PHE A 205 0.88 34.05 20.44
N GLY A 206 0.42 33.12 21.28
CA GLY A 206 -0.57 33.42 22.32
C GLY A 206 -2.00 33.58 21.77
N TYR A 207 -2.31 32.91 20.66
CA TYR A 207 -3.62 32.96 19.99
C TYR A 207 -4.09 34.39 19.64
N PRO A 208 -3.37 35.08 18.73
CA PRO A 208 -3.82 36.38 18.23
C PRO A 208 -5.11 36.26 17.42
N THR A 209 -5.82 37.37 17.26
CA THR A 209 -6.91 37.47 16.27
C THR A 209 -6.33 37.22 14.87
N ALA A 210 -6.83 36.19 14.18
CA ALA A 210 -6.26 35.73 12.93
C ALA A 210 -7.26 35.87 11.77
N SER A 211 -6.74 36.06 10.55
CA SER A 211 -7.53 36.03 9.31
C SER A 211 -6.98 34.94 8.41
N LEU A 212 -7.81 33.95 8.09
CA LEU A 212 -7.52 32.90 7.12
C LEU A 212 -7.96 33.37 5.74
N VAL A 213 -7.00 33.56 4.85
CA VAL A 213 -7.24 33.94 3.45
C VAL A 213 -7.06 32.70 2.57
N CYS A 214 -8.15 32.25 1.96
CA CYS A 214 -8.19 31.02 1.15
C CYS A 214 -8.34 31.36 -0.33
N ALA A 215 -7.49 30.77 -1.19
CA ALA A 215 -7.58 30.94 -2.64
C ALA A 215 -8.76 30.18 -3.26
N LYS A 216 -9.13 29.04 -2.67
CA LYS A 216 -10.25 28.22 -3.10
C LYS A 216 -10.97 27.61 -1.91
N ALA A 217 -12.23 27.21 -2.09
CA ALA A 217 -13.07 26.70 -1.01
C ALA A 217 -12.52 25.42 -0.35
N GLU A 218 -11.72 24.62 -1.07
CA GLU A 218 -11.14 23.39 -0.52
C GLU A 218 -10.15 23.68 0.63
N CYS A 219 -9.64 24.91 0.73
CA CYS A 219 -8.85 25.37 1.88
C CYS A 219 -9.53 25.10 3.23
N LEU A 220 -10.85 25.28 3.32
CA LEU A 220 -11.62 25.04 4.54
C LEU A 220 -11.73 23.55 4.86
N LEU A 221 -11.82 22.69 3.84
CA LEU A 221 -11.80 21.24 4.03
C LEU A 221 -10.41 20.76 4.47
N ARG A 222 -9.34 21.38 3.96
CA ARG A 222 -7.96 21.04 4.36
C ARG A 222 -7.62 21.50 5.78
N LEU A 223 -8.27 22.55 6.26
CA LEU A 223 -8.06 23.14 7.59
C LEU A 223 -9.25 22.95 8.54
N GLU A 224 -10.06 21.91 8.32
CA GLU A 224 -11.27 21.62 9.09
C GLU A 224 -10.99 21.62 10.60
N GLU A 225 -9.97 20.87 11.03
CA GLU A 225 -9.61 20.72 12.44
C GLU A 225 -9.15 22.05 13.06
N LEU A 226 -8.47 22.91 12.30
CA LEU A 226 -8.08 24.24 12.74
C LEU A 226 -9.31 25.13 12.91
N VAL A 227 -10.17 25.20 11.90
CA VAL A 227 -11.39 26.02 11.91
C VAL A 227 -12.32 25.60 13.04
N HIS A 228 -12.52 24.29 13.22
CA HIS A 228 -13.36 23.75 14.28
C HIS A 228 -12.86 24.13 15.68
N ARG A 229 -11.54 24.12 15.91
CA ARG A 229 -10.96 24.59 17.18
C ARG A 229 -11.25 26.06 17.46
N PHE A 230 -11.12 26.93 16.45
CA PHE A 230 -11.42 28.35 16.62
C PHE A 230 -12.91 28.61 16.87
N LEU A 231 -13.81 27.84 16.26
CA LEU A 231 -15.26 27.95 16.49
C LEU A 231 -15.68 27.62 17.93
N ILE A 232 -14.94 26.73 18.60
CA ILE A 232 -15.21 26.34 20.00
C ILE A 232 -14.51 27.31 20.99
N SER A 233 -13.41 27.93 20.54
CA SER A 233 -12.60 28.83 21.37
C SER A 233 -13.25 30.20 21.58
N ARG A 234 -12.66 31.03 22.45
CA ARG A 234 -13.05 32.44 22.60
C ARG A 234 -12.35 33.35 21.60
N GLU A 235 -11.43 32.81 20.80
CA GLU A 235 -10.61 33.55 19.87
C GLU A 235 -11.32 33.73 18.52
N THR A 236 -11.08 34.87 17.86
CA THR A 236 -11.75 35.20 16.60
C THR A 236 -10.87 34.81 15.41
N LEU A 237 -11.38 33.90 14.59
CA LEU A 237 -10.83 33.58 13.28
C LEU A 237 -11.78 34.14 12.22
N SER A 238 -11.31 35.10 11.43
CA SER A 238 -12.03 35.55 10.25
C SER A 238 -11.61 34.72 9.04
N VAL A 239 -12.56 34.30 8.21
CA VAL A 239 -12.30 33.57 6.98
C VAL A 239 -12.62 34.47 5.79
N ARG A 240 -11.70 34.60 4.86
CA ARG A 240 -11.82 35.41 3.64
C ARG A 240 -11.43 34.59 2.43
N MET A 241 -12.19 34.69 1.36
CA MET A 241 -11.95 33.98 0.11
C MET A 241 -11.39 34.96 -0.92
N LEU A 242 -10.34 34.57 -1.65
CA LEU A 242 -9.97 35.31 -2.86
C LEU A 242 -11.05 35.13 -3.94
N ASP A 243 -11.21 36.18 -4.73
CA ASP A 243 -12.03 36.16 -5.93
C ASP A 243 -11.26 35.52 -7.09
N ASP A 244 -11.94 35.21 -8.20
CA ASP A 244 -11.36 34.54 -9.37
C ASP A 244 -10.21 35.36 -10.02
N SER A 245 -10.15 36.66 -9.75
CA SER A 245 -9.08 37.57 -10.16
C SER A 245 -7.75 37.32 -9.44
N LEU A 246 -7.74 36.52 -8.37
CA LEU A 246 -6.58 36.23 -7.50
C LEU A 246 -5.87 37.48 -6.96
N ASP A 247 -6.52 38.65 -6.98
CA ASP A 247 -5.97 39.88 -6.43
C ASP A 247 -6.27 39.97 -4.91
N PRO A 248 -5.25 39.92 -4.03
CA PRO A 248 -5.45 40.06 -2.60
C PRO A 248 -5.63 41.52 -2.15
N THR A 249 -5.35 42.50 -3.00
CA THR A 249 -5.37 43.94 -2.66
C THR A 249 -6.68 44.43 -2.02
N PRO A 250 -7.89 44.06 -2.50
CA PRO A 250 -9.13 44.47 -1.84
C PRO A 250 -9.29 43.83 -0.45
N LEU A 251 -8.95 42.54 -0.31
CA LEU A 251 -9.07 41.83 0.96
C LEU A 251 -8.12 42.37 2.03
N LEU A 252 -6.91 42.75 1.64
CA LEU A 252 -5.90 43.28 2.55
C LEU A 252 -6.23 44.70 3.04
N LYS A 253 -7.06 45.47 2.32
CA LYS A 253 -7.55 46.78 2.77
C LYS A 253 -8.62 46.69 3.84
N GLU A 254 -9.24 45.51 4.01
CA GLU A 254 -10.29 45.25 5.00
C GLU A 254 -9.75 44.66 6.31
N ILE A 255 -8.43 44.49 6.43
CA ILE A 255 -7.72 43.99 7.62
C ILE A 255 -6.99 45.17 8.27
#